data_AF-A0A177NFS1-F1
#
_entry.id   AF-A0A177NFS1-F1
#
_cell.length_a   1.000
_cell.length_b   1.000
_cell.length_c   1.000
_cell.angle_alpha   90.00
_cell.angle_beta   90.00
_cell.angle_gamma   90.00
#
_symmetry.space_group_name_H-M   'P 1'
#
loop_
_entity.id
_entity.type
_entity.pdbx_description
1 polymer ?
#
loop_
_entity_poly.entity_id
_entity_poly.type
_entity_poly.pdbx_seq_one_letter_code
_entity_poly.pdbx_strand_id
1 'polypeptide(L)'
;MNEQQLAQEIAMKVLKDVQFWSAIIGLVGVIIGAFITIAGNFLLHSYQQKNQNKLDEARKKLLREMLDNQGFKDGRSFETLSKVTGAAPEECRRLLIEIGARGFTLGDDREGWTYIKNRPLSSQ
;
A
#
# COMPACT_ATOMS: atom_id res chain seq x y z
N MET A 1 45.65 15.15 53.36
CA MET A 1 44.40 14.92 52.61
C MET A 1 43.56 13.97 53.45
N ASN A 2 42.34 14.36 53.83
CA ASN A 2 41.51 13.57 54.74
C ASN A 2 40.87 12.41 53.98
N GLU A 3 40.83 11.19 54.53
CA GLU A 3 40.28 10.00 53.87
C GLU A 3 38.82 10.20 53.43
N GLN A 4 38.07 10.98 54.21
CA GLN A 4 36.69 11.35 53.89
C GLN A 4 36.57 12.19 52.61
N GLN A 5 37.55 13.07 52.33
CA GLN A 5 37.57 13.88 51.11
C GLN A 5 37.90 13.02 49.89
N LEU A 6 38.85 12.08 50.03
CA LEU A 6 39.20 11.13 48.98
C LEU A 6 38.01 10.23 48.62
N ALA A 7 37.27 9.73 49.61
CA ALA A 7 36.08 8.90 49.40
C ALA A 7 34.96 9.66 48.66
N GLN A 8 34.72 10.93 49.02
CA GLN A 8 33.72 11.78 48.35
C GLN A 8 34.11 12.08 46.89
N GLU A 9 35.39 12.34 46.64
CA GLU A 9 35.89 12.60 45.28
C GLU A 9 35.74 11.36 44.38
N ILE A 10 36.09 10.18 44.89
CA ILE A 10 35.90 8.91 44.16
C ILE A 10 34.41 8.65 43.90
N ALA A 11 33.56 8.82 44.91
CA ALA A 11 32.11 8.61 44.76
C ALA A 11 31.51 9.54 43.69
N MET A 12 31.86 10.83 43.70
CA MET A 12 31.40 11.77 42.67
C MET A 12 31.90 11.41 41.27
N LYS A 13 33.14 10.91 41.16
CA LYS A 13 33.70 10.48 39.88
C LYS A 13 32.95 9.26 39.32
N VAL A 14 32.69 8.27 40.18
CA VAL A 14 31.92 7.07 39.80
C VAL A 14 30.49 7.43 39.39
N LEU A 15 29.81 8.29 40.15
CA LEU A 15 28.44 8.73 39.82
C LEU A 15 28.38 9.44 38.46
N LYS A 16 29.33 10.31 38.18
CA LYS A 16 29.42 11.00 36.88
C LYS A 16 29.66 10.03 35.73
N ASP A 17 30.53 9.04 35.93
CA ASP A 17 30.84 8.04 34.90
C ASP A 17 29.63 7.14 34.61
N VAL A 18 28.96 6.66 35.66
CA VAL A 18 27.71 5.86 35.53
C VAL A 18 26.61 6.66 34.84
N GLN A 19 26.43 7.94 35.21
CA GLN A 19 25.43 8.80 34.59
C GLN A 19 25.74 9.05 33.11
N PHE A 20 27.01 9.26 32.77
CA PHE A 20 27.45 9.45 31.39
C PHE A 20 27.20 8.20 30.53
N TRP A 21 27.62 7.02 30.99
CA TRP A 21 27.37 5.76 30.28
C TRP A 21 25.89 5.43 30.17
N SER A 22 25.09 5.69 31.19
CA SER A 22 23.64 5.48 31.14
C SER A 22 22.98 6.37 30.07
N ALA A 23 23.42 7.63 29.95
CA ALA A 23 22.93 8.54 28.92
C ALA A 23 23.31 8.07 27.51
N ILE A 24 24.54 7.57 27.32
CA ILE A 24 24.98 7.01 26.03
C ILE A 24 24.16 5.78 25.66
N ILE A 25 23.96 4.83 26.59
CA ILE A 25 23.17 3.62 26.34
C ILE A 25 21.73 3.98 25.98
N GLY A 26 21.13 4.94 26.71
CA GLY A 26 19.79 5.43 26.40
C GLY A 26 19.70 6.05 25.00
N LEU A 27 20.66 6.91 24.63
CA LEU A 27 20.69 7.56 23.33
C LEU A 27 20.88 6.56 22.18
N VAL A 28 21.81 5.61 22.33
CA VAL A 28 22.02 4.54 21.35
C VAL A 28 20.77 3.67 21.23
N GLY A 29 20.11 3.35 22.34
CA GLY A 29 18.85 2.61 22.36
C GLY A 29 17.74 3.31 21.56
N VAL A 30 17.59 4.63 21.71
CA VAL A 30 16.63 5.43 20.93
C VAL A 30 16.95 5.42 19.45
N ILE A 31 18.23 5.59 19.08
CA ILE A 31 18.66 5.58 17.68
C ILE A 31 18.36 4.22 17.04
N ILE A 32 18.75 3.13 17.68
CA ILE A 32 18.50 1.77 17.18
C ILE A 32 16.99 1.50 17.08
N GLY A 33 16.22 1.88 18.11
CA GLY A 33 14.78 1.74 18.11
C GLY A 33 14.13 2.46 16.92
N ALA A 34 14.53 3.70 16.66
CA ALA A 34 14.03 4.48 15.53
C ALA A 34 14.34 3.81 14.18
N PHE A 35 15.56 3.30 14.00
CA PHE A 35 15.93 2.56 12.79
C PHE A 35 15.10 1.30 12.58
N ILE A 36 14.86 0.52 13.65
CA ILE A 36 14.02 -0.68 13.60
C ILE A 36 12.58 -0.31 13.19
N THR A 37 12.02 0.75 13.77
CA THR A 37 10.66 1.21 13.42
C THR A 37 10.54 1.62 11.95
N ILE A 38 11.50 2.41 11.45
CA ILE A 38 11.50 2.85 10.04
C ILE A 38 11.61 1.64 9.11
N ALA A 39 12.56 0.74 9.37
CA ALA A 39 12.75 -0.47 8.57
C ALA A 39 11.53 -1.38 8.59
N GLY A 40 10.93 -1.58 9.77
CA GLY A 40 9.72 -2.38 9.94
C GLY A 40 8.54 -1.82 9.15
N ASN A 41 8.29 -0.51 9.24
CA ASN A 41 7.19 0.13 8.53
C ASN A 41 7.39 0.08 7.01
N PHE A 42 8.63 0.29 6.54
CA PHE A 42 8.96 0.20 5.11
C PHE A 42 8.75 -1.22 4.55
N LEU A 43 9.19 -2.24 5.29
CA LEU A 43 9.01 -3.64 4.90
C LEU A 43 7.53 -4.05 4.87
N LEU A 44 6.76 -3.68 5.90
CA LEU A 44 5.32 -3.94 5.96
C LEU A 44 4.58 -3.28 4.80
N HIS A 45 4.88 -2.01 4.52
CA HIS A 45 4.27 -1.27 3.41
C HIS A 45 4.60 -1.95 2.07
N SER A 46 5.85 -2.34 1.84
CA SER A 46 6.25 -3.04 0.61
C SER A 46 5.52 -4.39 0.45
N TYR A 47 5.36 -5.14 1.55
CA TYR A 47 4.66 -6.41 1.52
C TYR A 47 3.17 -6.25 1.24
N GLN A 48 2.50 -5.30 1.90
CA GLN A 48 1.08 -5.01 1.68
C GLN A 48 0.82 -4.54 0.24
N GLN A 49 1.66 -3.64 -0.29
CA GLN A 49 1.59 -3.18 -1.67
C GLN A 49 1.72 -4.35 -2.66
N LYS A 50 2.67 -5.28 -2.42
CA LYS A 50 2.86 -6.45 -3.29
C LYS A 50 1.64 -7.37 -3.31
N ASN A 51 0.98 -7.59 -2.17
CA ASN A 51 -0.21 -8.43 -2.12
C ASN A 51 -1.41 -7.77 -2.80
N GLN A 52 -1.63 -6.47 -2.60
CA GLN A 52 -2.66 -5.72 -3.31
C GLN A 52 -2.43 -5.77 -4.83
N ASN A 53 -1.19 -5.54 -5.27
CA ASN A 53 -0.83 -5.63 -6.68
C ASN A 53 -1.13 -7.02 -7.29
N LYS A 54 -0.87 -8.11 -6.56
CA LYS A 54 -1.17 -9.46 -7.07
C LYS A 54 -2.67 -9.70 -7.25
N LEU A 55 -3.48 -9.28 -6.28
CA LEU A 55 -4.95 -9.42 -6.37
C LEU A 55 -5.50 -8.56 -7.50
N ASP A 56 -5.00 -7.34 -7.64
CA ASP A 56 -5.37 -6.42 -8.72
C ASP A 56 -4.99 -6.98 -10.09
N GLU A 57 -3.81 -7.57 -10.25
CA GLU A 57 -3.44 -8.22 -11.50
C GLU A 57 -4.37 -9.40 -11.85
N ALA A 58 -4.73 -10.21 -10.85
CA ALA A 58 -5.68 -11.31 -11.05
C ALA A 58 -7.06 -10.79 -11.50
N ARG A 59 -7.57 -9.72 -10.86
CA ARG A 59 -8.83 -9.08 -11.24
C ARG A 59 -8.75 -8.43 -12.62
N LYS A 60 -7.66 -7.73 -12.94
CA LYS A 60 -7.43 -7.16 -14.27
C LYS A 60 -7.40 -8.24 -15.34
N LYS A 61 -6.82 -9.41 -15.06
CA LYS A 61 -6.86 -10.56 -15.98
C LYS A 61 -8.31 -11.01 -16.26
N LEU A 62 -9.13 -11.17 -15.22
CA LEU A 62 -10.55 -11.51 -15.39
C LEU A 62 -11.32 -10.46 -16.20
N LEU A 63 -11.07 -9.16 -15.94
CA LEU A 63 -11.68 -8.08 -16.71
C LEU A 63 -11.29 -8.15 -18.19
N ARG A 64 -10.02 -8.40 -18.49
CA ARG A 64 -9.56 -8.57 -19.88
C ARG A 64 -10.28 -9.74 -20.57
N GLU A 65 -10.33 -10.90 -19.93
CA GLU A 65 -11.05 -12.08 -20.46
C GLU A 65 -12.54 -11.79 -20.68
N MET A 66 -13.17 -11.01 -19.81
CA MET A 66 -14.58 -10.64 -19.92
C MET A 66 -14.86 -9.64 -21.04
N LEU A 67 -13.94 -8.70 -21.29
CA LEU A 67 -14.06 -7.67 -22.33
C LEU A 67 -13.59 -8.13 -23.71
N ASP A 68 -12.63 -9.07 -23.79
CA ASP A 68 -12.17 -9.66 -25.06
C ASP A 68 -13.11 -10.78 -25.57
N ASN A 69 -14.17 -11.12 -24.81
CA ASN A 69 -15.13 -12.14 -25.20
C ASN A 69 -15.92 -11.72 -26.45
N GLN A 70 -15.78 -12.50 -27.54
CA GLN A 70 -16.40 -12.20 -28.84
C GLN A 70 -17.94 -12.16 -28.82
N GLY A 71 -18.59 -12.76 -27.81
CA GLY A 71 -20.05 -12.69 -27.65
C GLY A 71 -20.54 -11.33 -27.14
N PHE A 72 -19.65 -10.44 -26.70
CA PHE A 72 -19.99 -9.16 -26.05
C PHE A 72 -19.10 -8.02 -26.56
N LYS A 73 -18.91 -7.92 -27.89
CA LYS A 73 -18.03 -6.92 -28.52
C LYS A 73 -18.39 -5.47 -28.17
N ASP A 74 -19.68 -5.19 -28.00
CA ASP A 74 -20.18 -3.85 -27.68
C ASP A 74 -19.91 -3.45 -26.21
N GLY A 75 -19.56 -4.40 -25.35
CA GLY A 75 -19.26 -4.18 -23.95
C GLY A 75 -20.03 -5.12 -23.02
N ARG A 76 -19.74 -4.99 -21.72
CA ARG A 76 -20.32 -5.78 -20.63
C ARG A 76 -20.95 -4.87 -19.59
N SER A 77 -22.02 -5.31 -18.95
CA SER A 77 -22.59 -4.56 -17.82
C SER A 77 -21.59 -4.49 -16.67
N PHE A 78 -21.52 -3.31 -16.04
CA PHE A 78 -20.65 -3.06 -14.91
C PHE A 78 -20.92 -4.03 -13.75
N GLU A 79 -22.19 -4.32 -13.48
CA GLU A 79 -22.61 -5.27 -12.45
C GLU A 79 -21.98 -6.66 -12.67
N THR A 80 -21.94 -7.14 -13.92
CA THR A 80 -21.30 -8.42 -14.25
C THR A 80 -19.80 -8.36 -13.98
N LEU A 81 -19.14 -7.28 -14.40
CA LEU A 81 -17.69 -7.12 -14.26
C LEU A 81 -17.27 -7.04 -12.78
N SER A 82 -18.02 -6.27 -11.97
CA SER A 82 -17.82 -6.20 -10.52
C SER A 82 -18.08 -7.55 -9.84
N LYS A 83 -19.15 -8.26 -10.23
CA LYS A 83 -19.48 -9.58 -9.69
C LYS A 83 -18.42 -10.64 -10.01
N VAL A 84 -17.91 -10.68 -11.24
CA VAL A 84 -16.88 -11.65 -11.67
C VAL A 84 -15.54 -11.40 -10.99
N THR A 85 -15.18 -10.13 -10.79
CA THR A 85 -13.92 -9.78 -10.12
C THR A 85 -14.02 -9.81 -8.59
N GLY A 86 -15.23 -9.81 -8.04
CA GLY A 86 -15.48 -9.62 -6.60
C GLY A 86 -14.96 -8.28 -6.08
N ALA A 87 -14.74 -7.31 -6.96
CA ALA A 87 -14.21 -5.99 -6.60
C ALA A 87 -15.36 -5.06 -6.22
N ALA A 88 -15.13 -4.21 -5.21
CA ALA A 88 -16.08 -3.14 -4.88
C ALA A 88 -16.28 -2.23 -6.09
N PRO A 89 -17.43 -1.53 -6.21
CA PRO A 89 -17.73 -0.73 -7.40
C PRO A 89 -16.61 0.23 -7.81
N GLU A 90 -16.13 1.07 -6.89
CA GLU A 90 -15.06 2.04 -7.17
C GLU A 90 -13.73 1.36 -7.54
N GLU A 91 -13.42 0.24 -6.91
CA GLU A 91 -12.23 -0.54 -7.22
C GLU A 91 -12.32 -1.15 -8.62
N CYS A 92 -13.49 -1.68 -9.00
CA CYS A 92 -13.73 -2.22 -10.33
C CYS A 92 -13.57 -1.14 -11.41
N ARG A 93 -14.15 0.05 -11.21
CA ARG A 93 -13.98 1.20 -12.11
C ARG A 93 -12.51 1.59 -12.25
N ARG A 94 -11.77 1.70 -11.13
CA ARG A 94 -10.33 2.00 -11.13
C ARG A 94 -9.56 0.98 -11.97
N LEU A 95 -9.78 -0.32 -11.75
CA LEU A 95 -9.10 -1.38 -12.49
C LEU A 95 -9.47 -1.37 -13.98
N LEU A 96 -10.73 -1.08 -14.32
CA LEU A 96 -11.19 -0.93 -15.69
C LEU A 96 -10.48 0.23 -16.42
N ILE A 97 -10.35 1.38 -15.76
CA ILE A 97 -9.59 2.52 -16.29
C ILE A 97 -8.12 2.13 -16.49
N GLU A 98 -7.53 1.43 -15.52
CA GLU A 98 -6.14 0.98 -15.58
C GLU A 98 -5.85 0.05 -16.76
N ILE A 99 -6.83 -0.75 -17.19
CA ILE A 99 -6.71 -1.60 -18.39
C ILE A 99 -7.15 -0.92 -19.70
N GLY A 100 -7.41 0.39 -19.69
CA GLY A 100 -7.79 1.15 -20.88
C GLY A 100 -9.24 0.93 -21.33
N ALA A 101 -10.12 0.57 -20.40
CA ALA A 101 -11.56 0.53 -20.65
C ALA A 101 -12.23 1.87 -20.32
N ARG A 102 -13.43 2.07 -20.85
CA ARG A 102 -14.29 3.23 -20.57
C ARG A 102 -15.71 2.79 -20.20
N GLY A 103 -16.36 3.62 -19.38
CA GLY A 103 -17.79 3.53 -19.13
C GLY A 103 -18.61 4.11 -20.31
N PHE A 104 -19.79 3.56 -20.50
CA PHE A 104 -20.83 4.07 -21.40
C PHE A 104 -22.21 3.58 -20.92
N THR A 105 -23.28 4.10 -21.52
CA THR A 105 -24.63 3.65 -21.23
C THR A 105 -25.02 2.55 -22.22
N LEU A 106 -25.40 1.39 -21.71
CA LEU A 106 -25.97 0.29 -22.51
C LEU A 106 -27.35 0.69 -23.04
N GLY A 107 -27.86 -0.06 -24.02
CA GLY A 107 -29.18 0.21 -24.61
C GLY A 107 -30.36 0.03 -23.65
N ASP A 108 -30.13 -0.50 -22.45
CA ASP A 108 -31.10 -0.66 -21.37
C ASP A 108 -30.87 0.31 -20.19
N ASP A 109 -30.20 1.44 -20.45
CA ASP A 109 -29.84 2.49 -19.49
C ASP A 109 -28.91 2.06 -18.35
N ARG A 110 -28.41 0.81 -18.38
CA ARG A 110 -27.42 0.36 -17.42
C ARG A 110 -26.03 0.81 -17.80
N GLU A 111 -25.17 0.85 -16.80
CA GLU A 111 -23.77 1.12 -17.01
C GLU A 111 -23.06 -0.07 -17.69
N GLY A 112 -22.42 0.21 -18.81
CA GLY A 112 -21.58 -0.72 -19.56
C GLY A 112 -20.13 -0.28 -19.57
N TRP A 113 -19.23 -1.24 -19.73
CA TRP A 113 -17.82 -0.98 -19.99
C TRP A 113 -17.32 -1.76 -21.18
N THR A 114 -16.42 -1.13 -21.94
CA THR A 114 -15.72 -1.73 -23.08
C THR A 114 -14.35 -1.08 -23.23
N TYR A 115 -13.46 -1.67 -24.01
CA TYR A 115 -12.19 -1.03 -24.34
C TYR A 115 -12.39 0.26 -25.13
N ILE A 116 -11.56 1.27 -24.85
CA ILE A 116 -11.56 2.52 -25.63
C ILE A 116 -11.32 2.24 -27.13
N LYS A 117 -10.49 1.23 -27.45
CA LYS A 117 -10.23 0.80 -28.85
C LYS A 117 -11.48 0.28 -29.57
N ASN A 118 -12.45 -0.27 -28.82
CA ASN A 118 -13.69 -0.82 -29.36
C ASN A 118 -14.78 0.26 -29.45
N ARG A 119 -14.77 1.23 -28.53
CA ARG A 119 -15.66 2.39 -28.53
C ARG A 119 -14.88 3.68 -28.23
N PRO A 120 -14.45 4.44 -29.24
CA PRO A 120 -13.74 5.70 -29.05
C PRO A 120 -14.55 6.70 -28.22
N LEU A 121 -13.87 7.64 -27.56
CA LEU A 121 -14.51 8.67 -26.73
C LEU A 121 -15.32 9.70 -27.55
N SER A 122 -14.99 9.85 -28.84
CA SER A 122 -15.68 10.76 -29.77
C SER A 122 -17.06 10.26 -30.22
N SER A 123 -17.32 8.95 -30.10
CA SER A 123 -18.64 8.36 -30.34
C SER A 123 -19.39 8.23 -29.02
N GLN A 124 -20.44 9.02 -28.84
CA GLN A 124 -21.38 8.86 -27.73
C GLN A 124 -22.38 7.75 -28.06
#